data_AF-A0A2V8PF95-F1
#
_entry.id   AF-A0A2V8PF95-F1
#
_cell.length_a   1.000
_cell.length_b   1.000
_cell.length_c   1.000
_cell.angle_alpha   90.00
_cell.angle_beta   90.00
_cell.angle_gamma   90.00
#
_symmetry.space_group_name_H-M   'P 1'
#
loop_
_entity.id
_entity.type
_entity.pdbx_description
1 polymer ?
#
loop_
_entity_poly.entity_id
_entity_poly.type
_entity_poly.pdbx_seq_one_letter_code
_entity_poly.pdbx_strand_id
1 'polypeptide(L)'
;MKMKRSPEQLRSQRWFAGKDLRAFGHRSRAKQMGYAAEDFEGKPIIGIINTWSDLTTCHSHFRTRADEVKRGVWQAGGFPVELPAMPVNETFMKPSPMMYRNFLA
;
A
#
# COMPACT_ATOMS: atom_id res chain seq x y z
N MET A 1 7.14 26.63 -4.96
CA MET A 1 6.90 25.53 -4.00
C MET A 1 5.45 25.07 -4.16
N LYS A 2 5.18 23.80 -4.54
CA LYS A 2 3.79 23.31 -4.67
C LYS A 2 3.14 23.28 -3.27
N MET A 3 1.95 23.87 -3.12
CA MET A 3 1.19 23.77 -1.86
C MET A 3 0.90 22.31 -1.52
N LYS A 4 1.05 21.96 -0.23
CA LYS A 4 0.64 20.64 0.28
C LYS A 4 -0.89 20.54 0.17
N ARG A 5 -1.39 19.44 -0.39
CA ARG A 5 -2.83 19.17 -0.50
C ARG A 5 -3.40 18.86 0.89
N SER A 6 -4.62 19.31 1.15
CA SER A 6 -5.34 18.89 2.35
C SER A 6 -5.82 17.44 2.21
N PRO A 7 -6.11 16.73 3.32
CA PRO A 7 -6.55 15.33 3.27
C PRO A 7 -7.81 15.09 2.42
N GLU A 8 -8.70 16.07 2.35
CA GLU A 8 -9.95 16.05 1.56
C GLU A 8 -9.67 16.16 0.04
N GLN A 9 -8.49 16.64 -0.34
CA GLN A 9 -8.06 16.80 -1.73
C GLN A 9 -7.25 15.59 -2.23
N LEU A 10 -7.04 14.58 -1.39
CA LEU A 10 -6.27 13.40 -1.75
C LEU A 10 -7.05 12.50 -2.71
N ARG A 11 -6.31 11.80 -3.59
CA ARG A 11 -6.91 10.88 -4.58
C ARG A 11 -7.75 9.77 -3.93
N SER A 12 -7.39 9.33 -2.72
CA SER A 12 -8.11 8.31 -1.94
C SER A 12 -9.57 8.67 -1.71
N GLN A 13 -9.90 9.97 -1.65
CA GLN A 13 -11.27 10.44 -1.42
C GLN A 13 -12.24 10.03 -2.53
N ARG A 14 -11.75 9.79 -3.75
CA ARG A 14 -12.57 9.26 -4.86
C ARG A 14 -13.15 7.86 -4.57
N TRP A 15 -12.52 7.10 -3.66
CA TRP A 15 -12.98 5.78 -3.24
C TRP A 15 -13.77 5.82 -1.93
N PHE A 16 -13.38 6.66 -0.97
CA PHE A 16 -13.92 6.61 0.39
C PHE A 16 -14.91 7.73 0.74
N ALA A 17 -14.85 8.91 0.09
CA ALA A 17 -15.66 10.07 0.48
C ALA A 17 -17.04 10.12 -0.19
N GLY A 18 -17.21 9.44 -1.31
CA GLY A 18 -18.45 9.48 -2.10
C GLY A 18 -19.67 8.99 -1.31
N LYS A 19 -20.84 9.57 -1.61
CA LYS A 19 -22.14 9.13 -1.05
C LYS A 19 -22.84 8.09 -1.94
N ASP A 20 -22.22 7.69 -3.04
CA ASP A 20 -22.76 6.67 -3.95
C ASP A 20 -22.55 5.24 -3.43
N LEU A 21 -23.18 4.28 -4.13
CA LEU A 21 -23.11 2.87 -3.80
C LEU A 21 -21.68 2.29 -3.93
N ARG A 22 -20.83 2.84 -4.81
CA ARG A 22 -19.46 2.35 -5.01
C ARG A 22 -18.60 2.72 -3.81
N ALA A 23 -18.64 3.97 -3.39
CA ALA A 23 -17.95 4.45 -2.21
C ALA A 23 -18.45 3.77 -0.93
N PHE A 24 -19.77 3.54 -0.82
CA PHE A 24 -20.32 2.70 0.25
C PHE A 24 -19.70 1.30 0.26
N GLY A 25 -19.63 0.65 -0.91
CA GLY A 25 -19.01 -0.66 -1.05
C GLY A 25 -17.55 -0.69 -0.60
N HIS A 26 -16.74 0.31 -0.97
CA HIS A 26 -15.35 0.41 -0.53
C HIS A 26 -15.23 0.55 0.99
N ARG A 27 -16.03 1.42 1.62
CA ARG A 27 -16.07 1.58 3.09
C ARG A 27 -16.54 0.30 3.79
N SER A 28 -17.57 -0.36 3.24
CA SER A 28 -18.09 -1.61 3.80
C SER A 28 -17.05 -2.72 3.78
N ARG A 29 -16.28 -2.88 2.69
CA ARG A 29 -15.20 -3.87 2.61
C ARG A 29 -14.04 -3.53 3.54
N ALA A 30 -13.69 -2.24 3.68
CA ALA A 30 -12.70 -1.82 4.67
C ALA A 30 -13.12 -2.20 6.10
N LYS A 31 -14.40 -1.96 6.46
CA LYS A 31 -14.97 -2.37 7.74
C LYS A 31 -15.00 -3.89 7.92
N GLN A 32 -15.29 -4.64 6.86
CA GLN A 32 -15.25 -6.10 6.87
C GLN A 32 -13.85 -6.66 7.17
N MET A 33 -12.79 -5.95 6.79
CA MET A 33 -11.40 -6.32 7.14
C MET A 33 -11.05 -6.02 8.61
N GLY A 34 -11.96 -5.45 9.39
CA GLY A 34 -11.78 -5.15 10.81
C GLY A 34 -11.37 -3.71 11.12
N TYR A 35 -11.38 -2.80 10.13
CA TYR A 35 -11.07 -1.39 10.34
C TYR A 35 -12.30 -0.55 10.72
N ALA A 36 -12.13 0.40 11.63
CA ALA A 36 -13.14 1.38 11.97
C ALA A 36 -13.17 2.52 10.93
N ALA A 37 -14.23 3.32 10.90
CA ALA A 37 -14.33 4.43 9.93
C ALA A 37 -13.22 5.47 10.16
N GLU A 38 -12.89 5.69 11.43
CA GLU A 38 -11.89 6.62 11.93
C GLU A 38 -10.47 6.21 11.50
N ASP A 39 -10.24 4.95 11.13
CA ASP A 39 -8.93 4.46 10.72
C ASP A 39 -8.52 4.98 9.34
N PHE A 40 -9.49 5.19 8.43
CA PHE A 40 -9.21 5.51 7.03
C PHE A 40 -9.94 6.75 6.48
N GLU A 41 -11.09 7.14 7.04
CA GLU A 41 -11.83 8.31 6.55
C GLU A 41 -11.08 9.61 6.84
N GLY A 42 -10.96 10.48 5.82
CA GLY A 42 -10.24 11.75 5.96
C GLY A 42 -8.73 11.63 6.16
N LYS A 43 -8.14 10.43 6.11
CA LYS A 43 -6.70 10.20 6.34
C LYS A 43 -5.93 9.91 5.05
N PRO A 44 -4.63 10.23 5.00
CA PRO A 44 -3.76 9.79 3.90
C PRO A 44 -3.65 8.26 3.89
N ILE A 45 -3.99 7.65 2.75
CA ILE A 45 -3.82 6.20 2.55
C ILE A 45 -2.44 5.95 1.93
N ILE A 46 -1.60 5.18 2.62
CA ILE A 46 -0.21 4.94 2.24
C ILE A 46 -0.08 3.49 1.75
N GLY A 47 0.15 3.35 0.45
CA GLY A 47 0.49 2.06 -0.15
C GLY A 47 1.95 1.71 0.12
N ILE A 48 2.19 0.58 0.79
CA ILE A 48 3.52 0.03 1.03
C ILE A 48 3.74 -1.08 0.00
N ILE A 49 4.52 -0.78 -1.04
CA ILE A 49 4.81 -1.76 -2.09
C ILE A 49 5.92 -2.69 -1.61
N ASN A 50 5.58 -3.96 -1.40
CA ASN A 50 6.52 -4.93 -0.86
C ASN A 50 6.92 -5.96 -1.91
N THR A 51 8.22 -6.04 -2.21
CA THR A 51 8.84 -6.99 -3.15
C THR A 51 9.43 -8.22 -2.44
N TRP A 52 8.95 -8.49 -1.23
CA TRP A 52 9.29 -9.68 -0.46
C TRP A 52 8.79 -10.96 -1.16
N SER A 53 9.61 -12.01 -1.13
CA SER A 53 9.20 -13.39 -1.36
C SER A 53 10.17 -14.35 -0.66
N ASP A 54 9.78 -15.60 -0.44
CA ASP A 54 10.68 -16.62 0.13
C ASP A 54 11.88 -16.93 -0.78
N LEU A 55 11.80 -16.66 -2.09
CA LEU A 55 12.90 -16.82 -3.04
C LEU A 55 13.77 -15.55 -3.17
N THR A 56 13.38 -14.42 -2.55
CA THR A 56 14.12 -13.16 -2.65
C THR A 56 15.00 -12.94 -1.43
N THR A 57 16.18 -13.56 -1.42
CA THR A 57 17.11 -13.51 -0.27
C THR A 57 17.48 -12.08 0.17
N CYS A 58 17.74 -11.18 -0.79
CA CYS A 58 18.06 -9.77 -0.52
C CYS A 58 16.91 -9.00 0.16
N HIS A 59 15.66 -9.43 0.02
CA HIS A 59 14.48 -8.81 0.61
C HIS A 59 13.86 -9.66 1.72
N SER A 60 14.54 -10.72 2.18
CA SER A 60 14.02 -11.69 3.16
C SER A 60 13.37 -11.07 4.41
N HIS A 61 13.92 -9.96 4.89
CA HIS A 61 13.49 -9.24 6.09
C HIS A 61 12.39 -8.18 5.82
N PHE A 62 11.94 -8.02 4.57
CA PHE A 62 10.98 -6.96 4.21
C PHE A 62 9.59 -7.18 4.80
N ARG A 63 9.19 -8.41 5.15
CA ARG A 63 7.94 -8.63 5.93
C ARG A 63 7.95 -7.82 7.23
N THR A 64 9.03 -7.97 8.01
CA THR A 64 9.21 -7.23 9.27
C THR A 64 9.32 -5.74 9.03
N ARG A 65 10.08 -5.30 8.02
CA ARG A 65 10.20 -3.88 7.69
C ARG A 65 8.87 -3.25 7.25
N ALA A 66 8.05 -3.96 6.48
CA ALA A 66 6.73 -3.49 6.10
C ALA A 66 5.86 -3.25 7.34
N ASP A 67 5.88 -4.15 8.33
CA ASP A 67 5.14 -3.97 9.57
C ASP A 67 5.64 -2.79 10.42
N GLU A 68 6.95 -2.57 10.48
CA GLU A 68 7.53 -1.38 11.12
C GLU A 68 7.09 -0.08 10.41
N VAL A 69 7.09 -0.07 9.08
CA VAL A 69 6.62 1.07 8.29
C VAL A 69 5.12 1.31 8.53
N LYS A 70 4.28 0.26 8.57
CA LYS A 70 2.86 0.39 8.91
C LYS A 70 2.68 1.08 10.26
N ARG A 71 3.44 0.67 11.29
CA ARG A 71 3.39 1.31 12.62
C ARG A 71 3.74 2.79 12.56
N GLY A 72 4.77 3.16 11.80
CA GLY A 72 5.13 4.57 11.59
C GLY A 72 4.03 5.38 10.89
N VAL A 73 3.38 4.80 9.87
CA VAL A 73 2.24 5.44 9.19
C VAL A 73 1.07 5.67 10.15
N TRP A 74 0.74 4.66 10.97
CA TRP A 74 -0.30 4.80 11.99
C TRP A 74 0.01 5.91 12.99
N GLN A 75 1.24 5.96 13.51
CA GLN A 75 1.70 7.00 14.44
C GLN A 75 1.62 8.41 13.83
N ALA A 76 1.84 8.53 12.52
CA ALA A 76 1.71 9.79 11.79
C ALA A 76 0.26 10.13 11.40
N GLY A 77 -0.73 9.32 11.80
CA GLY A 77 -2.16 9.55 11.52
C GLY A 77 -2.60 9.16 10.10
N GLY A 78 -1.81 8.34 9.39
CA GLY A 78 -2.17 7.77 8.09
C GLY A 78 -2.79 6.37 8.21
N PHE A 79 -3.30 5.86 7.08
CA PHE A 79 -3.84 4.51 6.93
C PHE A 79 -2.93 3.67 6.02
N PRO A 80 -2.12 2.75 6.55
CA PRO A 80 -1.20 1.95 5.76
C PRO A 80 -1.88 0.73 5.13
N VAL A 81 -1.56 0.46 3.86
CA VAL A 81 -2.01 -0.73 3.13
C VAL A 81 -0.80 -1.35 2.44
N GLU A 82 -0.47 -2.58 2.78
CA GLU A 82 0.60 -3.32 2.11
C GLU A 82 0.09 -3.94 0.82
N LEU A 83 0.86 -3.79 -0.25
CA LEU A 83 0.56 -4.34 -1.56
C LEU A 83 1.77 -5.16 -2.02
N PRO A 84 1.60 -6.48 -2.23
CA PRO A 84 2.66 -7.29 -2.78
C PRO A 84 2.94 -6.87 -4.23
N ALA A 85 4.21 -6.79 -4.60
CA ALA A 85 4.68 -6.59 -5.96
C ALA A 85 5.55 -7.78 -6.38
N MET A 86 5.66 -8.01 -7.70
CA MET A 86 6.47 -9.12 -8.20
C MET A 86 7.92 -8.97 -7.71
N PRO A 87 8.48 -9.97 -7.03
CA PRO A 87 9.90 -9.96 -6.71
C PRO A 87 10.72 -10.10 -7.99
N VAL A 88 11.72 -9.25 -8.20
CA VAL A 88 12.73 -9.45 -9.24
C VAL A 88 14.03 -9.85 -8.54
N ASN A 89 14.34 -11.14 -8.59
CA ASN A 89 15.47 -11.72 -7.85
C ASN A 89 16.63 -12.07 -8.79
N GLU A 90 17.84 -11.66 -8.41
CA GLU A 90 19.05 -11.86 -9.24
C GLU A 90 19.42 -13.33 -9.44
N THR A 91 19.27 -14.14 -8.39
CA THR A 91 19.80 -15.49 -8.31
C THR A 91 18.89 -16.55 -8.92
N PHE A 92 17.57 -16.40 -8.77
CA PHE A 92 16.57 -17.43 -9.08
C PHE A 92 15.71 -17.12 -10.31
N MET A 93 16.07 -16.10 -11.12
CA MET A 93 15.36 -15.77 -12.34
C MET A 93 16.21 -16.02 -13.59
N LYS A 94 15.60 -16.64 -14.60
CA LYS A 94 16.20 -16.92 -15.92
C LYS A 94 15.35 -16.29 -17.03
N PRO A 95 15.91 -15.86 -18.17
CA PRO A 95 17.33 -15.92 -18.52
C PRO A 95 18.20 -14.89 -17.78
N SER A 96 17.61 -13.75 -17.41
CA SER A 96 18.20 -12.74 -16.54
C SER A 96 17.08 -11.91 -15.91
N PRO A 97 17.22 -11.47 -14.65
CA PRO A 97 16.25 -10.59 -13.98
C PRO A 97 16.03 -9.26 -14.72
N MET A 98 17.02 -8.80 -15.48
CA MET A 98 16.89 -7.61 -16.32
C MET A 98 15.74 -7.72 -17.33
N MET A 99 15.44 -8.94 -17.81
CA MET A 99 14.30 -9.18 -18.71
C MET A 99 12.95 -8.89 -18.03
N TYR A 100 12.86 -9.13 -16.72
CA TYR A 100 11.63 -8.95 -15.93
C TYR A 100 11.52 -7.56 -15.28
N ARG A 101 12.58 -6.75 -15.31
CA ARG A 101 12.59 -5.40 -14.72
C ARG A 101 11.42 -4.54 -15.21
N ASN A 102 11.15 -4.54 -16.51
CA ASN A 102 10.08 -3.73 -17.11
C ASN A 102 8.69 -4.31 -16.84
N PHE A 103 8.58 -5.60 -16.52
CA PHE A 103 7.31 -6.22 -16.16
C PHE A 103 6.86 -5.80 -14.74
N LEU A 104 7.81 -5.50 -13.85
CA LEU A 104 7.53 -4.95 -12.52
C LEU A 104 7.17 -3.44 -12.54
N ALA A 105 7.65 -2.70 -13.53
CA ALA A 105 7.65 -1.23 -13.55
C ALA A 105 6.27 -0.58 -13.84
#